data_AF-A0A8J3QPV9-F1
#
_entry.id   AF-A0A8J3QPV9-F1
#
_cell.length_a   1.000
_cell.length_b   1.000
_cell.length_c   1.000
_cell.angle_alpha   90.00
_cell.angle_beta   90.00
_cell.angle_gamma   90.00
#
_symmetry.space_group_name_H-M   'P 1'
#
loop_
_entity.id
_entity.type
_entity.pdbx_description
1 polymer ?
#
loop_
_entity_poly.entity_id
_entity_poly.type
_entity_poly.pdbx_seq_one_letter_code
_entity_poly.pdbx_strand_id
1 'polypeptide(L)'
;MSGTQIVVQFAALQQAADDINSALSSMQSELDNINSQVQPLVHTWQSEAQQAFVQRKTEWTNAANDIHQLLSGIRGAVLKAAEIMQAREKANVAKFQH
;
A
#
# COMPACT_ATOMS: atom_id res chain seq x y z
N MET A 1 7.28 -13.49 24.98
CA MET A 1 6.94 -13.77 23.56
C MET A 1 6.92 -12.45 22.79
N SER A 2 8.07 -11.77 22.65
CA SER A 2 8.05 -10.31 22.38
C SER A 2 8.76 -9.90 21.09
N GLY A 3 10.01 -10.35 20.87
CA GLY A 3 10.78 -9.95 19.67
C GLY A 3 10.36 -10.67 18.39
N THR A 4 10.15 -11.99 18.47
CA THR A 4 9.84 -12.82 17.29
C THR A 4 8.52 -12.44 16.64
N GLN A 5 7.50 -12.09 17.44
CA GLN A 5 6.20 -11.71 16.91
C GLN A 5 6.31 -10.41 16.10
N ILE A 6 7.05 -9.41 16.59
CA ILE A 6 7.28 -8.14 15.89
C ILE A 6 7.97 -8.39 14.54
N VAL A 7 9.00 -9.23 14.51
CA VAL A 7 9.72 -9.56 13.26
C VAL A 7 8.79 -10.21 12.24
N VAL A 8 7.93 -11.14 12.66
CA VAL A 8 6.95 -11.77 11.76
C VAL A 8 5.94 -10.76 11.23
N GLN A 9 5.42 -9.87 12.09
CA GLN A 9 4.49 -8.82 11.69
C GLN A 9 5.15 -7.84 10.70
N PHE A 10 6.42 -7.49 10.91
CA PHE A 10 7.17 -6.64 9.99
C PHE A 10 7.35 -7.30 8.62
N ALA A 11 7.76 -8.57 8.59
CA ALA A 11 7.92 -9.32 7.34
C ALA A 11 6.58 -9.43 6.56
N ALA A 12 5.47 -9.68 7.26
CA ALA A 12 4.15 -9.73 6.65
C ALA A 12 3.71 -8.37 6.07
N LEU A 13 4.04 -7.26 6.75
CA LEU A 13 3.74 -5.92 6.25
C LEU A 13 4.59 -5.53 5.04
N GLN A 14 5.86 -5.92 5.04
CA GLN A 14 6.74 -5.69 3.89
C GLN A 14 6.21 -6.45 2.67
N GLN A 15 5.85 -7.72 2.82
CA GLN A 15 5.26 -8.51 1.75
C GLN A 15 3.96 -7.87 1.22
N ALA A 16 3.07 -7.45 2.11
CA ALA A 16 1.82 -6.79 1.71
C ALA A 16 2.07 -5.48 0.92
N ALA A 17 3.11 -4.72 1.27
CA ALA A 17 3.51 -3.54 0.52
C ALA A 17 4.04 -3.87 -0.87
N ASP A 18 4.86 -4.92 -0.99
CA ASP A 18 5.40 -5.37 -2.27
C ASP A 18 4.31 -5.95 -3.18
N ASP A 19 3.35 -6.70 -2.62
CA ASP A 19 2.17 -7.21 -3.32
C ASP A 19 1.30 -6.07 -3.85
N ILE A 20 1.09 -5.02 -3.05
CA ILE A 20 0.34 -3.85 -3.44
C ILE A 20 1.07 -3.06 -4.54
N ASN A 21 2.37 -2.80 -4.39
CA ASN A 21 3.16 -2.13 -5.44
C ASN A 21 3.10 -2.92 -6.76
N SER A 22 3.13 -4.25 -6.69
CA SER A 22 2.99 -5.12 -7.86
C SER A 22 1.60 -5.03 -8.48
N ALA A 23 0.54 -5.00 -7.66
CA ALA A 23 -0.82 -4.80 -8.12
C ALA A 23 -1.00 -3.43 -8.80
N LEU A 24 -0.46 -2.37 -8.20
CA LEU A 24 -0.47 -1.02 -8.77
C LEU A 24 0.26 -0.94 -10.11
N SER A 25 1.44 -1.56 -10.21
CA SER A 25 2.22 -1.59 -11.45
C SER A 25 1.49 -2.35 -12.56
N SER A 26 0.86 -3.47 -12.20
CA SER A 26 0.06 -4.27 -13.13
C SER A 26 -1.16 -3.50 -13.63
N MET A 27 -1.87 -2.82 -12.72
CA MET A 27 -3.01 -1.97 -13.05
C MET A 27 -2.63 -0.79 -13.94
N GLN A 28 -1.52 -0.11 -13.65
CA GLN A 28 -1.01 0.97 -14.48
C GLN A 28 -0.67 0.48 -15.88
N SER A 29 -0.03 -0.68 -15.98
CA SER A 29 0.30 -1.31 -17.26
C SER A 29 -0.96 -1.67 -18.06
N GLU A 30 -2.00 -2.17 -17.40
CA GLU A 30 -3.28 -2.50 -18.04
C GLU A 30 -4.01 -1.25 -18.53
N LEU A 31 -4.01 -0.17 -17.74
CA LEU A 31 -4.53 1.13 -18.15
C LEU A 31 -3.78 1.72 -19.34
N ASP A 32 -2.45 1.65 -19.34
CA ASP A 32 -1.63 2.15 -20.44
C ASP A 32 -1.84 1.31 -21.71
N ASN A 33 -2.03 0.00 -21.56
CA ASN A 33 -2.40 -0.88 -22.65
C ASN A 33 -3.78 -0.49 -23.24
N ILE A 34 -4.80 -0.33 -22.39
CA ILE A 34 -6.13 0.13 -22.82
C ILE A 34 -6.00 1.49 -23.53
N ASN A 35 -5.26 2.44 -22.96
CA ASN A 35 -5.06 3.75 -23.55
C ASN A 35 -4.39 3.67 -24.94
N SER A 36 -3.40 2.78 -25.11
CA SER A 36 -2.74 2.56 -26.40
C SER A 36 -3.67 1.96 -27.46
N GLN A 37 -4.58 1.07 -27.06
CA GLN A 37 -5.59 0.47 -27.95
C GLN A 37 -6.70 1.46 -28.30
N VAL A 38 -7.07 2.31 -27.34
CA VAL A 38 -8.18 3.26 -27.46
C VAL A 38 -7.78 4.53 -28.21
N GLN A 39 -6.53 4.99 -28.10
CA GLN A 39 -5.99 6.15 -28.81
C GLN A 39 -6.41 6.25 -30.29
N PRO A 40 -6.22 5.22 -31.14
CA PRO A 40 -6.64 5.27 -32.54
C PRO A 40 -8.16 5.25 -32.74
N LEU A 41 -8.92 4.74 -31.77
CA LEU A 41 -10.38 4.67 -31.80
C LEU A 41 -11.04 5.92 -31.19
N VAL A 42 -10.28 6.78 -30.51
CA VAL A 42 -10.80 7.94 -29.79
C VAL A 42 -11.49 8.95 -30.71
N HIS A 43 -11.09 8.99 -31.99
CA HIS A 43 -11.74 9.79 -33.03
C HIS A 43 -13.11 9.24 -33.45
N THR A 44 -13.39 7.97 -33.14
CA THR A 44 -14.66 7.28 -33.44
C THR A 44 -15.59 7.20 -32.22
N TRP A 45 -15.06 7.40 -31.02
CA TRP A 45 -15.83 7.38 -29.78
C TRP A 45 -16.54 8.72 -29.55
N GLN A 46 -17.81 8.64 -29.14
CA GLN A 46 -18.57 9.81 -28.68
C GLN A 46 -17.97 10.34 -27.36
N SER A 47 -18.16 11.63 -27.08
CA SER A 47 -17.58 12.34 -25.92
C SER A 47 -17.86 11.66 -24.56
N GLU A 48 -18.98 10.96 -24.43
CA GLU A 48 -19.42 10.27 -23.21
C GLU A 48 -18.52 9.07 -22.85
N ALA A 49 -18.01 8.33 -23.84
CA ALA A 49 -17.09 7.21 -23.62
C ALA A 49 -15.72 7.69 -23.13
N GLN A 50 -15.25 8.84 -23.64
CA GLN A 50 -14.01 9.47 -23.17
C GLN A 50 -14.14 9.91 -21.71
N GLN A 51 -15.28 10.49 -21.33
CA GLN A 51 -15.55 10.90 -19.95
C GLN A 51 -15.59 9.70 -18.99
N ALA A 52 -16.28 8.61 -19.37
CA ALA A 52 -16.35 7.39 -18.57
C ALA A 52 -14.96 6.77 -18.34
N PHE A 53 -14.09 6.78 -19.36
CA PHE A 53 -12.72 6.29 -19.24
C PHE A 53 -11.90 7.14 -18.25
N VAL A 54 -11.93 8.47 -18.40
CA VAL A 54 -11.21 9.39 -17.49
C VAL A 54 -11.70 9.25 -16.05
N GLN A 55 -13.00 9.10 -15.85
CA GLN A 55 -13.57 8.86 -14.52
C GLN A 55 -13.04 7.56 -13.92
N ARG A 56 -13.10 6.44 -14.66
CA ARG A 56 -12.59 5.15 -14.19
C ARG A 56 -11.10 5.22 -13.83
N LYS A 57 -10.29 5.86 -14.67
CA LYS A 57 -8.86 6.06 -14.41
C LYS A 57 -8.62 6.84 -13.11
N THR A 58 -9.41 7.87 -12.88
CA THR A 58 -9.31 8.71 -11.67
C THR A 58 -9.70 7.92 -10.42
N GLU A 59 -10.83 7.22 -10.44
CA GLU A 59 -11.29 6.36 -9.33
C GLU A 59 -10.25 5.32 -8.96
N TRP A 60 -9.65 4.67 -9.96
CA TRP A 60 -8.60 3.68 -9.74
C TRP A 60 -7.31 4.29 -9.17
N THR A 61 -6.86 5.43 -9.68
CA THR A 61 -5.68 6.13 -9.15
C THR A 61 -5.88 6.54 -7.69
N ASN A 62 -7.09 6.95 -7.32
CA ASN A 62 -7.41 7.31 -5.94
C ASN A 62 -7.39 6.09 -5.01
N ALA A 63 -8.04 4.99 -5.41
CA ALA A 63 -8.03 3.76 -4.62
C ALA A 63 -6.61 3.23 -4.37
N ALA A 64 -5.75 3.32 -5.39
CA ALA A 64 -4.33 2.98 -5.29
C ALA A 64 -3.61 3.78 -4.20
N ASN A 65 -3.80 5.10 -4.23
CA ASN A 65 -3.18 6.02 -3.26
C ASN A 65 -3.69 5.75 -1.85
N ASP A 66 -4.98 5.49 -1.67
CA ASP A 66 -5.59 5.21 -0.37
C ASP A 66 -4.99 3.94 0.27
N ILE A 67 -4.82 2.89 -0.52
CA ILE A 67 -4.18 1.64 -0.06
C ILE A 67 -2.74 1.90 0.37
N HIS A 68 -1.98 2.64 -0.43
CA HIS A 68 -0.59 2.98 -0.10
C HIS A 68 -0.49 3.79 1.21
N GLN A 69 -1.40 4.75 1.41
CA GLN A 69 -1.47 5.54 2.64
C GLN A 69 -1.82 4.66 3.85
N LEU A 70 -2.81 3.77 3.71
CA LEU A 70 -3.22 2.84 4.76
C LEU A 70 -2.05 1.94 5.20
N LEU A 71 -1.36 1.31 4.25
CA LEU A 71 -0.19 0.47 4.55
C LEU A 71 0.93 1.25 5.24
N SER A 72 1.20 2.47 4.76
CA SER A 72 2.20 3.34 5.37
C SER A 72 1.85 3.68 6.82
N GLY A 73 0.56 3.91 7.11
CA GLY A 73 0.05 4.10 8.46
C GLY A 73 0.22 2.85 9.34
N ILE A 74 -0.11 1.68 8.82
CA ILE A 74 0.04 0.40 9.55
C ILE A 74 1.52 0.15 9.88
N ARG A 75 2.44 0.36 8.92
CA ARG A 75 3.88 0.26 9.15
C ARG A 75 4.35 1.19 10.27
N GLY A 76 3.92 2.45 10.26
CA GLY A 76 4.25 3.41 11.32
C GLY A 76 3.74 2.96 12.70
N ALA A 77 2.52 2.42 12.77
CA ALA A 77 1.94 1.88 14.00
C ALA A 77 2.74 0.69 14.55
N VAL A 78 3.20 -0.23 13.69
CA VAL A 78 4.01 -1.39 14.10
C VAL A 78 5.38 -0.98 14.61
N LEU A 79 6.06 -0.05 13.93
CA LEU A 79 7.36 0.47 14.42
C LEU A 79 7.21 1.11 15.80
N LYS A 80 6.18 1.94 15.99
CA LYS A 80 5.87 2.55 17.28
C LYS A 80 5.58 1.51 18.36
N ALA A 81 4.83 0.44 18.02
CA ALA A 81 4.55 -0.65 18.96
C ALA A 81 5.83 -1.39 19.38
N ALA A 82 6.75 -1.62 18.44
CA ALA A 82 8.04 -2.24 18.70
C ALA A 82 8.92 -1.40 19.63
N GLU A 83 9.00 -0.09 19.39
CA GLU A 83 9.72 0.85 20.27
C GLU A 83 9.17 0.85 21.69
N ILE A 84 7.85 0.91 21.85
CA ILE A 84 7.18 0.86 23.16
C ILE A 84 7.50 -0.46 23.88
N MET A 85 7.47 -1.58 23.17
CA MET A 85 7.77 -2.89 23.74
C MET A 85 9.23 -3.00 24.18
N GLN A 86 10.17 -2.55 23.34
CA GLN A 86 11.59 -2.53 23.69
C GLN A 86 11.87 -1.65 24.92
N ALA A 87 11.22 -0.48 25.01
CA ALA A 87 11.31 0.40 26.16
C ALA A 87 10.74 -0.25 27.43
N ARG A 88 9.59 -0.93 27.32
CA ARG A 88 8.97 -1.71 28.41
C ARG A 88 9.88 -2.83 28.90
N GLU A 89 10.51 -3.57 27.99
CA GLU A 89 11.44 -4.65 28.33
C GLU A 89 12.66 -4.11 29.07
N LYS A 90 13.30 -3.05 28.56
CA LYS A 90 14.42 -2.39 29.25
C LYS A 90 14.05 -1.92 30.65
N ALA A 91 12.88 -1.29 30.80
CA ALA A 91 12.40 -0.81 32.09
C ALA A 91 12.10 -1.95 33.07
N ASN A 92 11.55 -3.08 32.59
CA ASN A 92 11.31 -4.25 33.43
C ASN A 92 12.62 -4.91 33.85
N VAL A 93 13.57 -5.12 32.92
CA VAL A 93 14.89 -5.71 33.24
C VAL A 93 15.62 -4.87 34.29
N ALA A 94 15.60 -3.54 34.16
CA ALA A 94 16.21 -2.64 35.14
C ALA A 94 15.62 -2.78 36.56
N LYS A 95 14.34 -3.19 36.69
CA LYS A 95 13.69 -3.43 37.98
C LYS A 95 14.02 -4.79 38.60
N PHE A 96 14.43 -5.78 37.81
CA PHE A 96 14.79 -7.12 38.29
C PHE A 96 16.29 -7.28 38.62
N GLN A 97 17.10 -6.26 38.36
CA GLN A 97 18.54 -6.23 38.67
C GLN A 97 18.86 -5.48 39.98
N HIS A 98 17.83 -5.05 40.72
CA HIS A 98 17.89 -4.53 42.09
C HIS A 98 17.05 -5.41 43.01
#